data_AF-A0A949MJP0-F1
#
_entry.id   AF-A0A949MJP0-F1
#
_cell.length_a   1.000
_cell.length_b   1.000
_cell.length_c   1.000
_cell.angle_alpha   90.00
_cell.angle_beta   90.00
_cell.angle_gamma   90.00
#
_symmetry.space_group_name_H-M   'P 1'
#
loop_
_entity.id
_entity.type
_entity.pdbx_description
1 polymer ?
#
loop_
_entity_poly.entity_id
_entity_poly.type
_entity_poly.pdbx_seq_one_letter_code
_entity_poly.pdbx_strand_id
1 'polypeptide(L)'
;MSGAASGAADPIRRTYEIEDPTNLYFIHPISARLVPLFARYGIKPNTVSFIGMGCGILAGVSYHFYAATWCALLGFALMLAWHVMDGADGQLARLTKTYSELGKVLDGICDYVTFTAVYVGLALAMSRSMGGWAWALVAVSGAAHAV
;
A
#
# COMPACT_ATOMS: atom_id res chain seq x y z
N MET A 1 14.44 -49.87 -7.22
CA MET A 1 13.89 -49.46 -5.90
C MET A 1 14.56 -48.13 -5.56
N SER A 2 13.93 -47.02 -5.94
CA SER A 2 13.17 -46.11 -5.07
C SER A 2 14.06 -45.30 -4.13
N GLY A 3 13.96 -43.97 -4.24
CA GLY A 3 14.66 -43.03 -3.35
C GLY A 3 14.59 -41.59 -3.81
N ALA A 4 13.37 -41.09 -4.08
CA ALA A 4 13.13 -39.65 -4.21
C ALA A 4 13.28 -38.98 -2.83
N ALA A 5 14.08 -37.93 -2.74
CA ALA A 5 14.09 -36.98 -1.63
C ALA A 5 14.35 -35.58 -2.23
N SER A 6 13.28 -34.93 -2.68
CA SER A 6 12.63 -33.82 -1.95
C SER A 6 13.42 -32.52 -2.05
N GLY A 7 13.26 -31.85 -3.21
CA GLY A 7 13.54 -30.43 -3.33
C GLY A 7 12.60 -29.66 -2.40
N ALA A 8 13.09 -29.32 -1.22
CA ALA A 8 12.45 -28.32 -0.38
C ALA A 8 12.57 -27.00 -1.13
N ALA A 9 11.48 -26.57 -1.76
CA ALA A 9 11.36 -25.22 -2.29
C ALA A 9 11.59 -24.26 -1.12
N ASP A 10 12.71 -23.54 -1.18
CA ASP A 10 13.01 -22.42 -0.30
C ASP A 10 11.78 -21.49 -0.33
N PRO A 11 11.09 -21.24 0.80
CA PRO A 11 9.95 -20.34 0.78
C PRO A 11 10.47 -19.00 0.29
N ILE A 12 10.02 -18.57 -0.90
CA ILE A 12 10.45 -17.31 -1.52
C ILE A 12 10.17 -16.17 -0.54
N ARG A 13 11.15 -15.87 0.30
CA ARG A 13 11.18 -14.78 1.25
C ARG A 13 11.92 -13.69 0.50
N ARG A 14 11.25 -12.55 0.26
CA ARG A 14 11.92 -11.39 -0.36
C ARG A 14 13.18 -11.12 0.46
N THR A 15 14.31 -11.00 -0.23
CA THR A 15 15.60 -10.73 0.40
C THR A 15 15.49 -9.42 1.17
N TYR A 16 16.03 -9.40 2.40
CA TYR A 16 16.00 -8.25 3.31
C TYR A 16 16.60 -6.97 2.69
N GLU A 17 17.36 -7.12 1.60
CA GLU A 17 17.97 -6.05 0.81
C GLU A 17 16.97 -5.25 -0.05
N ILE A 18 15.75 -5.76 -0.28
CA ILE A 18 14.73 -5.12 -1.13
C ILE A 18 13.56 -4.57 -0.30
N GLU A 19 13.36 -5.05 0.94
CA GLU A 19 12.26 -4.61 1.80
C GLU A 19 12.65 -3.36 2.63
N ASP A 20 11.86 -2.29 2.50
CA ASP A 20 12.02 -1.10 3.33
C ASP A 20 12.02 -1.46 4.83
N PRO A 21 12.93 -0.92 5.65
CA PRO A 21 12.99 -1.20 7.09
C PRO A 21 11.65 -0.92 7.78
N THR A 22 10.95 0.13 7.35
CA THR A 22 9.61 0.48 7.82
C THR A 22 8.61 -0.65 7.59
N ASN A 23 8.71 -1.30 6.42
CA ASN A 23 7.85 -2.39 6.03
C ASN A 23 8.09 -3.65 6.88
N LEU A 24 9.36 -3.96 7.13
CA LEU A 24 9.79 -5.08 7.97
C LEU A 24 9.42 -4.94 9.45
N TYR A 25 9.61 -3.76 10.04
CA TYR A 25 9.49 -3.58 11.49
C TYR A 25 8.11 -3.12 11.96
N PHE A 26 7.36 -2.41 11.12
CA PHE A 26 6.06 -1.85 11.52
C PHE A 26 4.91 -2.47 10.74
N ILE A 27 4.99 -2.47 9.41
CA ILE A 27 3.85 -2.88 8.60
C ILE A 27 3.63 -4.38 8.65
N HIS A 28 4.62 -5.20 8.30
CA HIS A 28 4.46 -6.66 8.31
C HIS A 28 4.01 -7.26 9.64
N PRO A 29 4.49 -6.85 10.83
CA PRO A 29 3.99 -7.38 12.10
C PRO A 29 2.59 -6.89 12.47
N ILE A 30 2.13 -5.75 11.96
CA ILE A 30 0.75 -5.28 12.15
C ILE A 30 -0.17 -6.02 11.17
N SER A 31 0.19 -6.07 9.89
CA SER A 31 -0.51 -6.83 8.85
C SER A 31 -0.66 -8.29 9.24
N ALA A 32 0.40 -8.93 9.75
CA ALA A 32 0.37 -10.35 10.16
C ALA A 32 -0.57 -10.63 11.33
N ARG A 33 -0.86 -9.64 12.17
CA ARG A 33 -1.87 -9.75 13.24
C ARG A 33 -3.30 -9.60 12.71
N LEU A 34 -3.50 -8.82 11.66
CA LEU A 34 -4.81 -8.58 11.03
C LEU A 34 -5.20 -9.70 10.05
N VAL A 35 -4.24 -10.30 9.36
CA VAL A 35 -4.44 -11.42 8.41
C VAL A 35 -5.28 -12.58 8.98
N PRO A 36 -5.03 -13.13 10.19
CA PRO A 36 -5.86 -14.20 10.73
C PRO A 36 -7.29 -13.74 11.07
N LEU A 37 -7.50 -12.46 11.40
CA LEU A 37 -8.84 -11.89 11.57
C LEU A 37 -9.57 -11.84 10.22
N PHE A 38 -8.92 -11.29 9.18
CA PHE A 38 -9.49 -11.22 7.83
C PHE A 38 -9.81 -12.61 7.26
N ALA A 39 -8.92 -13.58 7.47
CA ALA A 39 -9.16 -14.97 7.09
C ALA A 39 -10.36 -15.58 7.84
N ARG A 40 -10.50 -15.28 9.14
CA ARG A 40 -11.66 -15.74 9.94
C ARG A 40 -12.99 -15.14 9.48
N TYR A 41 -12.97 -13.88 9.04
CA TYR A 41 -14.15 -13.21 8.48
C TYR A 41 -14.41 -13.54 7.00
N GLY A 42 -13.57 -14.37 6.36
CA GLY A 42 -13.72 -14.72 4.95
C GLY A 42 -13.53 -13.55 3.99
N ILE A 43 -12.81 -12.51 4.40
CA ILE A 43 -12.52 -11.35 3.57
C ILE A 43 -11.55 -11.76 2.47
N LYS A 44 -11.82 -11.34 1.22
CA LYS A 44 -10.95 -11.62 0.08
C LYS A 44 -9.77 -10.63 0.04
N PRO A 45 -8.58 -11.05 -0.41
CA PRO A 45 -7.42 -10.15 -0.56
C PRO A 45 -7.75 -8.87 -1.31
N ASN A 46 -8.40 -8.97 -2.48
CA ASN A 46 -8.76 -7.81 -3.29
C ASN A 46 -9.66 -6.80 -2.54
N THR A 47 -10.50 -7.27 -1.61
CA THR A 47 -11.33 -6.39 -0.79
C THR A 47 -10.46 -5.57 0.16
N VAL A 48 -9.40 -6.17 0.72
CA VAL A 48 -8.43 -5.46 1.57
C VAL A 48 -7.69 -4.41 0.75
N SER A 49 -7.28 -4.71 -0.48
CA SER A 49 -6.66 -3.74 -1.40
C SER A 49 -7.59 -2.55 -1.70
N PHE A 50 -8.88 -2.81 -1.96
CA PHE A 50 -9.87 -1.74 -2.18
C PHE A 50 -10.10 -0.86 -0.94
N ILE A 51 -10.12 -1.46 0.26
CA ILE A 51 -10.25 -0.70 1.52
C ILE A 51 -8.99 0.16 1.72
N GLY A 52 -7.80 -0.41 1.47
CA GLY A 52 -6.54 0.31 1.48
C GLY A 52 -6.56 1.50 0.53
N MET A 53 -6.95 1.28 -0.72
CA MET A 53 -7.09 2.34 -1.72
C MET A 53 -8.03 3.46 -1.24
N GLY A 54 -9.14 3.10 -0.60
CA GLY A 54 -10.03 4.07 0.04
C GLY A 54 -9.33 4.90 1.13
N CYS A 55 -8.55 4.27 1.99
CA CYS A 55 -7.73 4.97 2.99
C CYS A 55 -6.72 5.91 2.34
N GLY A 56 -6.05 5.48 1.26
CA GLY A 56 -5.12 6.29 0.48
C GLY A 56 -5.75 7.54 -0.14
N ILE A 57 -6.93 7.39 -0.75
CA ILE A 57 -7.69 8.51 -1.32
C ILE A 57 -8.09 9.51 -0.21
N LEU A 58 -8.61 9.01 0.90
CA LEU A 58 -8.97 9.85 2.05
C LEU A 58 -7.75 10.54 2.67
N ALA A 59 -6.57 9.90 2.63
CA ALA A 59 -5.32 10.53 3.06
C ALA A 59 -4.98 11.72 2.15
N GLY A 60 -5.06 11.56 0.82
CA GLY A 60 -4.87 12.65 -0.14
C GLY A 60 -5.83 13.82 0.08
N VAL A 61 -7.12 13.53 0.32
CA VAL A 61 -8.11 14.56 0.67
C VAL A 61 -7.77 15.25 1.99
N SER A 62 -7.32 14.48 3.00
CA SER A 62 -6.93 15.05 4.30
C SER A 62 -5.71 15.96 4.18
N TYR A 63 -4.73 15.60 3.34
CA TYR A 63 -3.56 16.45 3.05
C TYR A 63 -3.93 17.74 2.30
N HIS A 64 -5.00 17.76 1.52
CA HIS A 64 -5.48 19.00 0.94
C HIS A 64 -5.83 20.05 2.01
N PHE A 65 -6.34 19.61 3.16
CA PHE A 65 -6.71 20.45 4.29
C PHE A 65 -5.63 20.50 5.40
N TYR A 66 -4.36 20.26 5.05
CA TYR A 66 -3.24 20.18 6.02
C TYR A 66 -3.06 21.42 6.91
N ALA A 67 -3.62 22.58 6.53
CA ALA A 67 -3.61 23.79 7.34
C ALA A 67 -4.24 23.57 8.74
N ALA A 68 -5.17 22.64 8.87
CA ALA A 68 -5.59 22.11 10.16
C ALA A 68 -4.67 20.94 10.55
N THR A 69 -3.91 21.07 11.64
CA THR A 69 -2.97 20.03 12.11
C THR A 69 -3.62 18.66 12.29
N TRP A 70 -4.89 18.64 12.71
CA TRP A 70 -5.70 17.42 12.79
C TRP A 70 -5.82 16.69 11.43
N CYS A 71 -6.06 17.42 10.34
CA CYS A 71 -6.18 16.84 9.01
C CYS A 71 -4.85 16.24 8.53
N ALA A 72 -3.72 16.87 8.87
CA ALA A 72 -2.39 16.32 8.56
C ALA A 72 -2.12 15.02 9.33
N LEU A 73 -2.48 14.97 10.63
CA LEU A 73 -2.37 13.76 11.44
C LEU A 73 -3.30 12.64 10.97
N LEU A 74 -4.52 12.99 10.56
CA LEU A 74 -5.48 12.05 9.99
C LEU A 74 -4.95 11.48 8.66
N GLY A 75 -4.42 12.34 7.77
CA GLY A 75 -3.81 11.90 6.52
C GLY A 75 -2.63 10.95 6.75
N PHE A 76 -1.78 11.25 7.73
CA PHE A 76 -0.68 10.37 8.12
C PHE A 76 -1.18 9.02 8.66
N ALA A 77 -2.17 9.03 9.55
CA ALA A 77 -2.75 7.80 10.10
C ALA A 77 -3.42 6.94 9.01
N LEU A 78 -4.12 7.57 8.06
CA LEU A 78 -4.72 6.89 6.91
C LEU A 78 -3.68 6.31 5.96
N MET A 79 -2.55 6.98 5.78
CA MET A 79 -1.44 6.46 4.98
C MET A 79 -0.80 5.22 5.62
N LEU A 80 -0.60 5.26 6.94
CA LEU A 80 -0.14 4.09 7.68
C LEU A 80 -1.14 2.94 7.56
N ALA A 81 -2.45 3.23 7.62
CA ALA A 81 -3.48 2.23 7.43
C ALA A 81 -3.44 1.61 6.03
N TRP A 82 -3.26 2.41 4.97
CA TRP A 82 -3.08 1.90 3.61
C TRP A 82 -1.88 0.95 3.51
N HIS A 83 -0.71 1.35 4.03
CA HIS A 83 0.49 0.52 3.98
C HIS A 83 0.33 -0.80 4.75
N VAL A 84 -0.40 -0.78 5.86
CA VAL A 84 -0.78 -1.99 6.61
C VAL A 84 -1.73 -2.88 5.80
N MET A 85 -2.69 -2.31 5.08
CA MET A 85 -3.66 -3.06 4.27
C MET A 85 -3.00 -3.69 3.04
N ASP A 86 -2.13 -2.98 2.35
CA ASP A 86 -1.28 -3.48 1.26
C ASP A 86 -0.40 -4.65 1.75
N GLY A 87 0.29 -4.50 2.88
CA GLY A 87 1.02 -5.61 3.49
C GLY A 87 0.11 -6.80 3.89
N ALA A 88 -1.16 -6.55 4.21
CA ALA A 88 -2.09 -7.57 4.68
C ALA A 88 -2.76 -8.34 3.55
N ASP A 89 -3.07 -7.73 2.41
CA ASP A 89 -3.70 -8.43 1.27
C ASP A 89 -2.75 -9.47 0.66
N GLY A 90 -1.46 -9.16 0.54
CA GLY A 90 -0.43 -10.04 0.01
C GLY A 90 -0.15 -11.20 0.96
N GLN A 91 -0.12 -10.94 2.27
CA GLN A 91 -0.01 -11.98 3.29
C GLN A 91 -1.27 -12.86 3.34
N LEU A 92 -2.47 -12.26 3.21
CA LEU A 92 -3.74 -12.98 3.20
C LEU A 92 -3.84 -13.88 1.96
N ALA A 93 -3.47 -13.40 0.78
CA ALA A 93 -3.46 -14.17 -0.47
C ALA A 93 -2.53 -15.39 -0.39
N ARG A 94 -1.37 -15.26 0.30
CA ARG A 94 -0.46 -16.39 0.57
C ARG A 94 -1.08 -17.39 1.54
N LEU A 95 -1.73 -16.90 2.61
CA LEU A 95 -2.37 -17.75 3.62
C LEU A 95 -3.56 -18.54 3.04
N THR A 96 -4.42 -17.88 2.25
CA THR A 96 -5.60 -18.48 1.63
C THR A 96 -5.28 -19.24 0.33
N LYS A 97 -4.04 -19.17 -0.15
CA LYS A 97 -3.60 -19.72 -1.46
C LYS A 97 -4.43 -19.21 -2.65
N THR A 98 -4.98 -18.00 -2.55
CA THR A 98 -5.79 -17.37 -3.61
C THR A 98 -4.99 -16.33 -4.40
N TYR A 99 -3.68 -16.57 -4.60
CA TYR A 99 -2.85 -15.70 -5.42
C TYR A 99 -3.28 -15.79 -6.89
N SER A 100 -3.33 -14.66 -7.58
CA SER A 100 -3.66 -14.61 -9.01
C SER A 100 -2.90 -13.48 -9.68
N GLU A 101 -2.59 -13.64 -10.98
CA GLU A 101 -1.95 -12.57 -11.77
C GLU A 101 -2.85 -11.34 -11.88
N LEU A 102 -4.16 -11.53 -12.00
CA LEU A 102 -5.13 -10.41 -11.98
C LEU A 102 -5.12 -9.68 -10.63
N GLY A 103 -4.98 -10.41 -9.52
CA GLY A 103 -4.87 -9.83 -8.18
C GLY A 103 -3.63 -8.94 -8.07
N LYS A 104 -2.47 -9.39 -8.56
CA LYS A 104 -1.24 -8.59 -8.56
C LYS A 104 -1.36 -7.31 -9.40
N VAL A 105 -2.02 -7.39 -10.55
CA VAL A 105 -2.26 -6.20 -11.39
C VAL A 105 -3.21 -5.23 -10.70
N LEU A 106 -4.27 -5.74 -10.07
CA LEU A 106 -5.23 -4.92 -9.34
C LEU A 106 -4.59 -4.23 -8.13
N ASP A 107 -3.74 -4.93 -7.40
CA ASP A 107 -2.94 -4.43 -6.28
C ASP A 107 -2.08 -3.23 -6.72
N GLY A 108 -1.29 -3.41 -7.78
CA GLY A 108 -0.51 -2.32 -8.36
C GLY A 108 -1.37 -1.14 -8.85
N ILE A 109 -2.57 -1.38 -9.38
CA ILE A 109 -3.51 -0.30 -9.76
C ILE A 109 -3.97 0.45 -8.49
N CYS A 110 -4.32 -0.25 -7.42
CA CYS A 110 -4.72 0.35 -6.14
C CYS A 110 -3.60 1.23 -5.57
N ASP A 111 -2.34 0.81 -5.71
CA ASP A 111 -1.17 1.60 -5.32
C ASP A 111 -1.03 2.86 -6.15
N TYR A 112 -1.05 2.74 -7.48
CA TYR A 112 -0.97 3.91 -8.37
C TYR A 112 -2.09 4.91 -8.10
N VAL A 113 -3.32 4.44 -7.87
CA VAL A 113 -4.45 5.31 -7.52
C VAL A 113 -4.21 6.02 -6.20
N THR A 114 -3.69 5.31 -5.19
CA THR A 114 -3.38 5.87 -3.87
C THR A 114 -2.30 6.95 -3.97
N PHE A 115 -1.17 6.66 -4.61
CA PHE A 115 -0.09 7.63 -4.81
C PHE A 115 -0.55 8.84 -5.61
N THR A 116 -1.32 8.62 -6.68
CA THR A 116 -1.89 9.70 -7.50
C THR A 116 -2.81 10.60 -6.65
N ALA A 117 -3.70 10.02 -5.85
CA ALA A 117 -4.60 10.79 -5.00
C ALA A 117 -3.85 11.65 -3.98
N VAL A 118 -2.76 11.12 -3.42
CA VAL A 118 -1.90 11.83 -2.47
C VAL A 118 -1.16 12.97 -3.13
N TYR A 119 -0.52 12.72 -4.29
CA TYR A 119 0.17 13.76 -5.03
C TYR A 119 -0.78 14.87 -5.48
N VAL A 120 -1.96 14.52 -6.00
CA VAL A 120 -2.98 15.50 -6.39
C VAL A 120 -3.46 16.31 -5.17
N GLY A 121 -3.73 15.66 -4.04
CA GLY A 121 -4.12 16.33 -2.80
C GLY A 121 -3.09 17.36 -2.34
N LEU A 122 -1.81 16.99 -2.39
CA LEU A 122 -0.70 17.86 -2.02
C LEU A 122 -0.47 18.99 -3.03
N ALA A 123 -0.54 18.72 -4.33
CA ALA A 123 -0.47 19.76 -5.37
C ALA A 123 -1.59 20.79 -5.21
N LEU A 124 -2.82 20.34 -4.98
CA LEU A 124 -3.95 21.26 -4.77
C LEU A 124 -3.73 22.12 -3.52
N ALA A 125 -3.22 21.54 -2.43
CA ALA A 125 -2.83 22.29 -1.24
C ALA A 125 -1.75 23.35 -1.54
N MET A 126 -0.65 22.95 -2.19
CA MET A 126 0.51 23.81 -2.45
C MET A 126 0.28 24.82 -3.58
N SER A 127 -0.63 24.55 -4.52
CA SER A 127 -0.98 25.47 -5.60
C SER A 127 -1.53 26.80 -5.10
N ARG A 128 -2.10 26.84 -3.88
CA ARG A 128 -2.55 28.07 -3.24
C ARG A 128 -1.41 29.03 -2.88
N SER A 129 -0.20 28.51 -2.66
CA SER A 129 0.99 29.30 -2.31
C SER A 129 2.01 29.40 -3.44
N MET A 130 2.19 28.34 -4.24
CA MET A 130 3.20 28.22 -5.31
C MET A 130 2.64 28.32 -6.73
N GLY A 131 1.32 28.42 -6.89
CA GLY A 131 0.68 28.45 -8.21
C GLY A 131 0.96 27.20 -9.03
N GLY A 132 1.19 27.37 -10.35
CA GLY A 132 1.43 26.26 -11.28
C GLY A 132 2.67 25.42 -11.00
N TRP A 133 3.63 25.93 -10.22
CA TRP A 133 4.86 25.19 -9.86
C TRP A 133 4.59 23.94 -9.01
N ALA A 134 3.50 23.95 -8.23
CA ALA A 134 3.07 22.77 -7.48
C ALA A 134 2.73 21.58 -8.39
N TRP A 135 2.12 21.85 -9.55
CA TRP A 135 1.79 20.83 -10.54
C TRP A 135 3.03 20.34 -11.29
N ALA A 136 4.00 21.21 -11.54
CA ALA A 136 5.29 20.81 -12.12
C ALA A 136 6.05 19.84 -11.20
N LEU A 137 6.10 20.13 -9.90
CA LEU A 137 6.71 19.23 -8.91
C LEU A 137 6.01 17.88 -8.83
N VAL A 138 4.68 17.88 -8.85
CA VAL A 138 3.90 16.63 -8.87
C VAL A 138 4.11 15.85 -10.17
N ALA A 139 4.19 16.52 -11.32
CA ALA A 139 4.47 15.86 -12.59
C ALA A 139 5.86 15.21 -12.59
N VAL A 140 6.88 15.89 -12.05
CA VAL A 140 8.23 15.33 -11.89
C VAL A 140 8.23 14.16 -10.89
N SER A 141 7.57 14.31 -9.75
CA SER A 141 7.45 13.25 -8.74
C SER A 141 6.71 12.02 -9.28
N GLY A 142 5.65 12.22 -10.05
CA GLY A 142 4.90 11.15 -10.70
C GLY A 142 5.72 10.44 -11.79
N ALA A 143 6.47 11.20 -12.59
CA ALA A 143 7.37 10.63 -13.59
C ALA A 143 8.51 9.83 -12.95
N ALA A 144 9.09 10.32 -11.84
CA ALA A 144 10.13 9.61 -11.10
C ALA A 144 9.61 8.33 -10.42
N HIS A 145 8.33 8.31 -10.00
CA HIS A 145 7.72 7.13 -9.42
C HIS A 145 7.37 6.05 -10.46
N ALA A 146 7.33 6.40 -11.75
CA ALA A 146 7.01 5.49 -12.84
C ALA A 146 8.23 4.84 -13.51
N VAL A 147 9.46 5.26 -13.16
CA VAL A 147 10.75 4.76 -13.70
C VAL A 147 11.45 3.93 -12.64
#